data_AF-A0A5C7IXK5-F1
#
_entry.id   AF-A0A5C7IXK5-F1
#
_cell.length_a   1.000
_cell.length_b   1.000
_cell.length_c   1.000
_cell.angle_alpha   90.00
_cell.angle_beta   90.00
_cell.angle_gamma   90.00
#
_symmetry.space_group_name_H-M   'P 1'
#
loop_
_entity.id
_entity.type
_entity.pdbx_description
1 polymer ?
#
loop_
_entity_poly.entity_id
_entity_poly.type
_entity_poly.pdbx_seq_one_letter_code
_entity_poly.pdbx_strand_id
1 'polypeptide(L)'
;MGVPNDDVVLIQKGKTPEEPHVITVNCPDKTGLGCDICRIILDFGLYITKGDISTDGKWCYIVLWVVPHSHSIIVRWSNLKDRLVSVCPSCSPSFYFNQPSTSSSSPVYLLKFFCPGRKGLLHDVTQILCELELTIQRVKVMTTPDGRVLDLFFITDNMELLHTKSRQDETCEQLHDLLGESCISCELQLAGPEYDCHQGVSSLSPVVAEELFRFELSDKEIRAQALSADMAKLKKATVMIDNSLSPAHMLLQIHCVDHKGLLYDILRTLKDCNIQIAHGRFSRNSKGYRDLDLFIQQNDGKKIVDPEKQSALCSRLKVEMLHPLRVIIANRGPDTELLVANPVELCGKGRPRVFYDITRALKALGICIFSAEIGRHSTSNREWEVYRFLLDENCRYLLSKKVARDQIADEVRRALMGW
;
A
#
# COMPACT_ATOMS: atom_id res chain seq x y z
N MET A 1 -11.18 -26.73 -23.33
CA MET A 1 -10.02 -27.37 -22.71
C MET A 1 -9.71 -26.60 -21.45
N GLY A 2 -9.98 -27.19 -20.28
CA GLY A 2 -9.73 -26.52 -19.00
C GLY A 2 -8.23 -26.50 -18.75
N VAL A 3 -7.67 -25.31 -18.53
CA VAL A 3 -6.33 -25.15 -17.99
C VAL A 3 -6.36 -25.79 -16.59
N PRO A 4 -5.49 -26.77 -16.28
CA PRO A 4 -5.43 -27.31 -14.92
C PRO A 4 -5.09 -26.17 -13.95
N ASN A 5 -5.68 -26.18 -12.75
CA ASN A 5 -5.61 -25.07 -11.80
C ASN A 5 -4.16 -24.69 -11.42
N ASP A 6 -3.22 -25.62 -11.58
CA ASP A 6 -1.79 -25.41 -11.33
C ASP A 6 -1.08 -24.48 -12.32
N ASP A 7 -1.66 -24.25 -13.51
CA ASP A 7 -1.08 -23.43 -14.59
C ASP A 7 -1.59 -21.98 -14.58
N VAL A 8 -2.52 -21.63 -13.69
CA VAL A 8 -3.11 -20.27 -13.61
C VAL A 8 -2.07 -19.24 -13.16
N VAL A 9 -1.23 -19.61 -12.18
CA VAL A 9 -0.14 -18.77 -11.66
C VAL A 9 1.13 -19.58 -11.60
N LEU A 10 2.15 -19.14 -12.33
CA LEU A 10 3.47 -19.74 -12.35
C LEU A 10 4.49 -18.77 -11.75
N ILE A 11 5.26 -19.23 -10.76
CA ILE A 11 6.31 -18.45 -10.12
C ILE A 11 7.64 -19.13 -10.40
N GLN A 12 8.47 -18.47 -11.21
CA GLN A 12 9.83 -18.90 -11.50
C GLN A 12 10.80 -18.07 -10.67
N LYS A 13 11.58 -18.72 -9.80
CA LYS A 13 12.55 -18.01 -8.97
C LYS A 13 13.83 -17.73 -9.79
N GLY A 14 14.39 -16.52 -9.66
CA GLY A 14 15.72 -16.20 -10.18
C GLY A 14 16.77 -17.17 -9.64
N LYS A 15 17.76 -17.52 -10.46
CA LYS A 15 18.81 -18.48 -10.10
C LYS A 15 19.87 -17.86 -9.19
N THR A 16 20.01 -16.54 -9.28
CA THR A 16 20.94 -15.74 -8.46
C THR A 16 20.17 -14.67 -7.67
N PRO A 17 20.73 -14.12 -6.58
CA PRO A 17 20.08 -13.06 -5.79
C PRO A 17 19.83 -11.76 -6.58
N GLU A 18 20.54 -11.56 -7.69
CA GLU A 18 20.40 -10.37 -8.56
C GLU A 18 19.39 -10.59 -9.69
N GLU A 19 19.04 -11.84 -9.99
CA GLU A 19 18.05 -12.16 -11.01
C GLU A 19 16.62 -11.96 -10.47
N PRO A 20 15.76 -11.23 -11.19
CA PRO A 20 14.37 -11.07 -10.80
C PRO A 20 13.63 -12.41 -10.87
N HIS A 21 12.72 -12.63 -9.92
CA HIS A 21 11.75 -13.71 -10.00
C HIS A 21 10.68 -13.33 -11.03
N VAL A 22 10.13 -14.32 -11.75
CA VAL A 22 9.10 -14.09 -12.77
C VAL A 22 7.78 -14.68 -12.30
N ILE A 23 6.75 -13.85 -12.23
CA ILE A 23 5.38 -14.25 -11.95
C ILE A 23 4.61 -14.17 -13.26
N THR A 24 4.07 -15.30 -13.69
CA THR A 24 3.18 -15.39 -14.85
C THR A 24 1.77 -15.73 -14.37
N VAL A 25 0.78 -14.96 -14.81
CA VAL A 25 -0.63 -15.18 -14.53
C VAL A 25 -1.37 -15.36 -15.85
N ASN A 26 -2.10 -16.47 -15.98
CA ASN A 26 -2.91 -16.81 -17.14
C ASN A 26 -4.30 -17.22 -16.66
N CYS A 27 -5.26 -16.31 -16.74
CA CYS A 27 -6.61 -16.52 -16.21
C CYS A 27 -7.66 -15.76 -17.03
N PRO A 28 -8.96 -16.03 -16.83
CA PRO A 28 -10.00 -15.19 -17.41
C PRO A 28 -9.87 -13.74 -16.98
N ASP A 29 -10.20 -12.82 -17.87
CA ASP A 29 -10.06 -11.39 -17.61
C ASP A 29 -11.17 -10.87 -16.69
N LYS A 30 -10.82 -9.85 -15.90
CA LYS A 30 -11.73 -9.11 -15.04
C LYS A 30 -11.23 -7.68 -14.93
N THR A 31 -12.16 -6.73 -14.99
CA THR A 31 -11.86 -5.31 -14.77
C THR A 31 -11.10 -5.11 -13.46
N GLY A 32 -9.91 -4.52 -13.54
CA GLY A 32 -9.07 -4.21 -12.40
C GLY A 32 -8.17 -5.35 -11.91
N LEU A 33 -8.15 -6.51 -12.57
CA LEU A 33 -7.31 -7.66 -12.21
C LEU A 33 -5.82 -7.30 -12.07
N GLY A 34 -5.27 -6.55 -13.03
CA GLY A 34 -3.88 -6.11 -12.97
C GLY A 34 -3.55 -5.25 -11.75
N CYS A 35 -4.50 -4.40 -11.31
CA CYS A 35 -4.37 -3.60 -10.09
C CYS A 35 -4.34 -4.52 -8.86
N ASP A 36 -5.26 -5.47 -8.77
CA ASP A 36 -5.37 -6.41 -7.64
C ASP A 36 -4.10 -7.27 -7.52
N ILE A 37 -3.57 -7.79 -8.64
CA ILE A 37 -2.32 -8.55 -8.71
C ILE A 37 -1.12 -7.71 -8.26
N CYS A 38 -0.98 -6.49 -8.79
CA CYS A 38 0.13 -5.60 -8.41
C CYS A 38 0.09 -5.29 -6.90
N ARG A 39 -1.12 -5.17 -6.34
CA ARG A 39 -1.27 -4.93 -4.92
C ARG A 39 -0.84 -6.10 -4.07
N ILE A 40 -1.23 -7.32 -4.43
CA ILE A 40 -0.80 -8.54 -3.72
C ILE A 40 0.73 -8.63 -3.73
N ILE A 41 1.37 -8.41 -4.88
CA ILE A 41 2.83 -8.44 -5.00
C ILE A 41 3.48 -7.43 -4.03
N LEU A 42 2.95 -6.21 -3.96
CA LEU A 42 3.43 -5.20 -3.01
C LEU A 42 3.21 -5.58 -1.54
N ASP A 43 2.10 -6.26 -1.24
CA ASP A 43 1.76 -6.73 0.11
C ASP A 43 2.75 -7.79 0.62
N PHE A 44 3.26 -8.62 -0.28
CA PHE A 44 4.35 -9.55 0.01
C PHE A 44 5.74 -8.90 0.03
N GLY A 45 5.83 -7.57 -0.09
CA GLY A 45 7.10 -6.83 -0.04
C GLY A 45 7.96 -6.96 -1.29
N LEU A 46 7.35 -7.39 -2.40
CA LEU A 46 7.99 -7.49 -3.69
C LEU A 46 7.78 -6.21 -4.50
N TYR A 47 8.76 -5.88 -5.31
CA TYR A 47 8.76 -4.72 -6.18
C TYR A 47 8.82 -5.14 -7.65
N ILE A 48 7.93 -4.59 -8.48
CA ILE A 48 7.82 -4.94 -9.89
C ILE A 48 8.83 -4.10 -10.69
N THR A 49 9.73 -4.77 -11.40
CA THR A 49 10.80 -4.15 -12.19
C THR A 49 10.51 -4.15 -13.69
N LYS A 50 9.68 -5.06 -14.17
CA LYS A 50 9.25 -5.13 -15.57
C LYS A 50 7.88 -5.81 -15.58
N GLY A 51 7.05 -5.48 -16.56
CA GLY A 51 5.78 -6.14 -16.75
C GLY A 51 5.34 -6.12 -18.21
N ASP A 52 4.74 -7.21 -18.66
CA ASP A 52 4.01 -7.28 -19.93
C ASP A 52 2.60 -7.79 -19.60
N ILE A 53 1.57 -7.07 -20.05
CA ILE A 53 0.15 -7.35 -19.83
C ILE A 53 -0.51 -7.46 -21.21
N SER A 54 -1.32 -8.49 -21.42
CA SER A 54 -2.11 -8.65 -22.64
C SER A 54 -3.44 -9.29 -22.30
N THR A 55 -4.53 -8.75 -22.84
CA THR A 55 -5.87 -9.33 -22.70
C THR A 55 -6.64 -9.21 -24.01
N ASP A 56 -7.49 -10.19 -24.29
CA ASP A 56 -8.48 -10.14 -25.37
C ASP A 56 -9.88 -9.77 -24.87
N GLY A 57 -9.99 -9.36 -23.59
CA GLY A 57 -11.23 -9.05 -22.88
C GLY A 57 -11.94 -10.26 -22.30
N LYS A 58 -11.47 -11.49 -22.57
CA LYS A 58 -11.97 -12.75 -21.99
C LYS A 58 -10.90 -13.48 -21.20
N TRP A 59 -9.66 -13.43 -21.68
CA TRP A 59 -8.48 -14.03 -21.11
C TRP A 59 -7.39 -12.98 -20.99
N CYS A 60 -6.68 -13.05 -19.87
CA CYS A 60 -5.61 -12.17 -19.52
C CYS A 60 -4.32 -12.97 -19.31
N TYR A 61 -3.24 -12.48 -19.90
CA TYR A 61 -1.89 -13.00 -19.75
C TYR A 61 -0.99 -11.88 -19.23
N ILE A 62 -0.45 -12.07 -18.02
CA ILE A 62 0.38 -11.09 -17.32
C ILE A 62 1.71 -11.75 -16.96
N VAL A 63 2.82 -11.10 -17.30
CA VAL A 63 4.17 -11.51 -16.89
C VAL A 63 4.82 -10.35 -16.15
N LEU A 64 5.24 -10.59 -14.92
CA LEU A 64 5.84 -9.57 -14.04
C LEU A 64 7.19 -10.08 -13.52
N TRP A 65 8.21 -9.23 -13.63
CA TRP A 65 9.53 -9.46 -13.06
C TRP A 65 9.62 -8.75 -11.73
N VAL A 66 9.81 -9.49 -10.64
CA VAL A 66 9.73 -8.99 -9.28
C VAL A 66 11.02 -9.24 -8.51
N VAL A 67 11.39 -8.29 -7.67
CA VAL A 67 12.53 -8.39 -6.76
C VAL A 67 12.07 -8.07 -5.33
N PRO A 68 12.63 -8.71 -4.29
CA PRO A 68 12.35 -8.33 -2.91
C PRO A 68 12.87 -6.92 -2.62
N HIS A 69 12.11 -6.13 -1.86
CA HIS A 69 12.50 -4.75 -1.49
C HIS A 69 13.72 -4.70 -0.56
N SER A 70 13.95 -5.76 0.21
CA SER A 70 15.12 -5.92 1.08
C SER A 70 15.52 -7.39 1.11
N HIS A 71 16.82 -7.65 1.20
CA HIS A 71 17.36 -9.00 1.39
C HIS A 71 16.88 -9.68 2.68
N SER A 72 16.38 -8.91 3.64
CA SER A 72 15.85 -9.41 4.91
C SER A 72 14.42 -9.93 4.84
N ILE A 73 13.70 -9.72 3.73
CA ILE A 73 12.29 -10.13 3.62
C ILE A 73 12.22 -11.62 3.31
N ILE A 74 11.55 -12.37 4.19
CA ILE A 74 11.21 -13.77 3.95
C ILE A 74 9.87 -13.83 3.21
N VAL A 75 9.91 -14.18 1.92
CA VAL A 75 8.70 -14.31 1.10
C VAL A 75 8.18 -15.74 1.14
N ARG A 76 6.99 -15.94 1.71
CA ARG A 76 6.24 -17.21 1.63
C ARG A 76 5.62 -17.37 0.24
N TRP A 77 6.42 -17.87 -0.71
CA TRP A 77 6.02 -18.00 -2.12
C TRP A 77 4.77 -18.85 -2.37
N SER A 78 4.50 -19.85 -1.53
CA SER A 78 3.27 -20.65 -1.57
C SER A 78 2.04 -19.77 -1.31
N ASN A 79 2.07 -19.00 -0.21
CA ASN A 79 1.00 -18.08 0.14
C ASN A 79 0.80 -17.03 -0.94
N LEU A 80 1.89 -16.49 -1.50
CA LEU A 80 1.79 -15.54 -2.62
C LEU A 80 1.05 -16.17 -3.82
N LYS A 81 1.38 -17.41 -4.18
CA LYS A 81 0.69 -18.15 -5.25
C LYS A 81 -0.81 -18.27 -4.93
N ASP A 82 -1.15 -18.71 -3.72
CA ASP A 82 -2.54 -18.91 -3.30
C ASP A 82 -3.34 -17.61 -3.32
N ARG A 83 -2.74 -16.50 -2.86
CA ARG A 83 -3.36 -15.16 -2.90
C ARG A 83 -3.57 -14.68 -4.33
N LEU A 84 -2.59 -14.87 -5.22
CA LEU A 84 -2.74 -14.52 -6.64
C LEU A 84 -3.83 -15.35 -7.31
N VAL A 85 -3.89 -16.66 -7.05
CA VAL A 85 -4.95 -17.55 -7.57
C VAL A 85 -6.31 -17.11 -7.04
N SER A 86 -6.43 -16.71 -5.76
CA SER A 86 -7.71 -16.30 -5.16
C SER A 86 -8.38 -15.09 -5.82
N VAL A 87 -7.58 -14.23 -6.49
CA VAL A 87 -8.08 -13.04 -7.21
C VAL A 87 -8.40 -13.35 -8.67
N CYS A 88 -7.82 -14.42 -9.22
CA CYS A 88 -8.10 -14.86 -10.59
C CYS A 88 -9.54 -15.37 -10.70
N PRO A 89 -10.31 -14.94 -11.71
CA PRO A 89 -11.64 -15.48 -11.94
C PRO A 89 -11.56 -16.98 -12.31
N SER A 90 -12.51 -17.77 -11.82
CA SER A 90 -12.58 -19.20 -12.16
C SER A 90 -13.22 -19.43 -13.53
N CYS A 91 -12.76 -20.46 -14.25
CA CYS A 91 -13.22 -20.81 -15.60
C CYS A 91 -14.59 -21.53 -15.65
N SER A 92 -15.26 -21.73 -14.51
CA SER A 92 -16.60 -22.32 -14.46
C SER A 92 -17.67 -21.23 -14.62
N PRO A 93 -18.80 -21.51 -15.28
CA PRO A 93 -19.92 -20.59 -15.28
C PRO A 93 -20.38 -20.44 -13.83
N SER A 94 -20.06 -19.30 -13.24
CA SER A 94 -20.62 -18.89 -11.97
C SER A 94 -22.10 -18.65 -12.26
N PHE A 95 -22.96 -19.62 -11.94
CA PHE A 95 -24.35 -19.31 -11.68
C PHE A 95 -24.32 -18.19 -10.66
N TYR A 96 -24.90 -17.03 -11.00
CA TYR A 96 -24.92 -15.82 -10.20
C TYR A 96 -25.54 -16.08 -8.82
N PHE A 97 -24.79 -16.66 -7.91
CA PHE A 97 -24.85 -16.23 -6.53
C PHE A 97 -23.93 -15.02 -6.47
N ASN A 98 -24.52 -13.86 -6.77
CA ASN A 98 -24.17 -12.65 -6.03
C ASN A 98 -24.45 -12.98 -4.58
N GLN A 99 -23.52 -13.66 -3.91
CA GLN A 99 -23.37 -13.43 -2.49
C GLN A 99 -22.82 -12.01 -2.46
N PRO A 100 -23.61 -11.01 -2.00
CA PRO A 100 -22.99 -9.77 -1.61
C PRO A 100 -21.86 -10.21 -0.68
N SER A 101 -20.64 -9.69 -0.86
CA SER A 101 -19.70 -9.67 0.25
C SER A 101 -20.38 -8.86 1.34
N THR A 102 -21.22 -9.52 2.13
CA THR A 102 -21.72 -9.00 3.39
C THR A 102 -20.45 -8.65 4.12
N SER A 103 -20.30 -7.38 4.43
CA SER A 103 -19.25 -6.85 5.27
C SER A 103 -19.36 -7.46 6.67
N SER A 104 -19.11 -8.75 6.82
CA SER A 104 -18.72 -9.30 8.11
C SER A 104 -17.33 -8.76 8.34
N SER A 105 -17.23 -7.72 9.18
CA SER A 105 -15.93 -7.24 9.65
C SER A 105 -15.17 -8.45 10.16
N SER A 106 -14.00 -8.73 9.58
CA SER A 106 -13.12 -9.78 10.10
C SER A 106 -12.91 -9.50 11.60
N PRO A 107 -12.92 -10.54 12.45
CA PRO A 107 -12.79 -10.36 13.89
C PRO A 107 -11.47 -9.64 14.19
N VAL A 108 -11.55 -8.66 15.09
CA VAL A 108 -10.37 -7.94 15.58
C VAL A 108 -9.83 -8.66 16.80
N TYR A 109 -8.53 -8.89 16.81
CA TYR A 109 -7.81 -9.51 17.90
C TYR A 109 -6.96 -8.47 18.61
N LEU A 110 -6.85 -8.61 19.93
CA LEU A 110 -5.98 -7.82 20.78
C LEU A 110 -4.74 -8.64 21.12
N LEU A 111 -3.60 -8.14 20.68
CA LEU A 111 -2.28 -8.66 20.98
C LEU A 111 -1.60 -7.73 21.99
N LYS A 112 -1.25 -8.25 23.16
CA LYS A 112 -0.64 -7.50 24.26
C LYS A 112 0.81 -7.94 24.44
N PHE A 113 1.73 -6.99 24.48
CA PHE A 113 3.12 -7.24 24.83
C PHE A 113 3.49 -6.47 26.08
N PHE A 114 4.15 -7.15 27.01
CA PHE A 114 4.78 -6.49 28.14
C PHE A 114 6.29 -6.69 28.06
N CYS A 115 7.02 -5.60 27.77
CA CYS A 115 8.45 -5.63 27.50
C CYS A 115 9.17 -4.45 28.17
N PRO A 116 10.47 -4.58 28.51
CA PRO A 116 11.33 -3.43 28.78
C PRO A 116 11.37 -2.54 27.54
N GLY A 117 11.17 -1.22 27.70
CA GLY A 117 11.06 -0.31 26.56
C GLY A 117 12.30 -0.37 25.65
N ARG A 118 12.08 -0.68 24.37
CA ARG A 118 13.12 -0.72 23.33
C ARG A 118 12.76 0.21 22.19
N LYS A 119 13.73 1.02 21.75
CA LYS A 119 13.56 1.87 20.57
C LYS A 119 13.39 0.99 19.32
N GLY A 120 12.34 1.24 18.55
CA GLY A 120 12.08 0.53 17.31
C GLY A 120 11.32 -0.80 17.44
N LEU A 121 10.93 -1.20 18.66
CA LEU A 121 10.17 -2.44 18.91
C LEU A 121 8.92 -2.55 18.04
N LEU A 122 8.17 -1.45 17.91
CA LEU A 122 6.98 -1.38 17.07
C LEU A 122 7.25 -1.81 15.63
N HIS A 123 8.37 -1.39 15.05
CA HIS A 123 8.72 -1.77 13.68
C HIS A 123 9.04 -3.25 13.57
N ASP A 124 9.78 -3.79 14.54
CA ASP A 124 10.19 -5.19 14.55
C ASP A 124 8.98 -6.11 14.70
N VAL A 125 8.03 -5.77 15.57
CA VAL A 125 6.73 -6.45 15.68
C VAL A 125 5.93 -6.30 14.39
N THR A 126 5.87 -5.10 13.80
CA THR A 126 5.16 -4.85 12.54
C THR A 126 5.72 -5.71 11.40
N GLN A 127 7.04 -5.94 11.37
CA GLN A 127 7.67 -6.80 10.37
C GLN A 127 7.09 -8.23 10.45
N ILE A 128 7.09 -8.83 11.64
CA ILE A 128 6.57 -10.19 11.85
C ILE A 128 5.08 -10.26 11.53
N LEU A 129 4.29 -9.27 11.96
CA LEU A 129 2.86 -9.21 11.63
C LEU A 129 2.64 -9.15 10.11
N CYS A 130 3.43 -8.36 9.37
CA CYS A 130 3.38 -8.34 7.90
C CYS A 130 3.80 -9.67 7.26
N GLU A 131 4.80 -10.37 7.79
CA GLU A 131 5.22 -11.70 7.31
C GLU A 131 4.16 -12.78 7.57
N LEU A 132 3.34 -12.59 8.60
CA LEU A 132 2.19 -13.42 8.94
C LEU A 132 0.89 -12.93 8.28
N GLU A 133 0.93 -11.98 7.36
CA GLU A 133 -0.27 -11.42 6.70
C GLU A 133 -1.32 -10.88 7.69
N LEU A 134 -0.87 -10.40 8.86
CA LEU A 134 -1.68 -9.75 9.89
C LEU A 134 -1.62 -8.23 9.70
N THR A 135 -2.79 -7.60 9.68
CA THR A 135 -2.93 -6.15 9.49
C THR A 135 -3.20 -5.47 10.84
N ILE A 136 -2.43 -4.44 11.17
CA ILE A 136 -2.65 -3.61 12.36
C ILE A 136 -3.76 -2.60 12.05
N GLN A 137 -4.78 -2.49 12.90
CA GLN A 137 -5.79 -1.42 12.84
C GLN A 137 -5.46 -0.26 13.80
N ARG A 138 -4.96 -0.59 14.99
CA ARG A 138 -4.63 0.39 16.02
C ARG A 138 -3.51 -0.12 16.92
N VAL A 139 -2.67 0.78 17.40
CA VAL A 139 -1.66 0.52 18.42
C VAL A 139 -1.73 1.57 19.51
N LYS A 140 -1.66 1.13 20.76
CA LYS A 140 -1.45 2.00 21.93
C LYS A 140 -0.23 1.52 22.69
N VAL A 141 0.73 2.42 22.89
CA VAL A 141 1.93 2.19 23.68
C VAL A 141 1.71 2.85 25.04
N MET A 142 1.84 2.08 26.12
CA MET A 142 1.68 2.58 27.48
C MET A 142 2.96 2.33 28.28
N THR A 143 3.67 3.40 28.63
CA THR A 143 4.84 3.34 29.51
C THR A 143 4.40 3.29 30.96
N THR A 144 4.81 2.26 31.70
CA THR A 144 4.56 2.14 33.13
C THR A 144 5.59 2.92 33.95
N PRO A 145 5.29 3.34 35.20
CA PRO A 145 6.20 4.17 36.01
C PRO A 145 7.55 3.53 36.33
N ASP A 146 7.64 2.20 36.22
CA ASP A 146 8.85 1.39 36.38
C ASP A 146 9.74 1.35 35.13
N GLY A 147 9.38 2.08 34.06
CA GLY A 147 10.12 2.14 32.80
C GLY A 147 9.84 0.99 31.84
N ARG A 148 8.88 0.11 32.14
CA ARG A 148 8.40 -0.93 31.22
C ARG A 148 7.35 -0.36 30.25
N VAL A 149 7.07 -1.12 29.20
CA VAL A 149 6.13 -0.73 28.14
C VAL A 149 5.13 -1.86 27.94
N LEU A 150 3.85 -1.49 27.99
CA LEU A 150 2.72 -2.31 27.60
C LEU A 150 2.24 -1.85 26.22
N ASP A 151 2.46 -2.66 25.21
CA ASP A 151 1.99 -2.40 23.85
C ASP A 151 0.72 -3.19 23.57
N LEU A 152 -0.32 -2.48 23.11
CA LEU A 152 -1.61 -3.04 22.75
C LEU A 152 -1.80 -2.89 21.24
N PHE A 153 -1.78 -4.00 20.52
CA PHE A 153 -2.02 -4.06 19.08
C PHE A 153 -3.40 -4.64 18.79
N PHE A 154 -4.21 -3.88 18.07
CA PHE A 154 -5.47 -4.37 17.52
C PHE A 154 -5.22 -4.79 16.09
N ILE A 155 -5.35 -6.09 15.81
CA ILE A 155 -4.97 -6.71 14.54
C ILE A 155 -6.13 -7.47 13.90
N THR A 156 -6.10 -7.60 12.58
CA THR A 156 -6.98 -8.46 11.81
C THR A 156 -6.17 -9.41 10.95
N ASP A 157 -6.70 -10.60 10.72
CA ASP A 157 -6.05 -11.63 9.92
C ASP A 157 -6.58 -11.64 8.49
N ASN A 158 -5.70 -11.44 7.51
CA ASN A 158 -6.05 -11.46 6.09
C ASN A 158 -6.33 -12.87 5.55
N MET A 159 -5.95 -13.92 6.31
CA MET A 159 -6.24 -15.32 6.01
C MET A 159 -7.51 -15.82 6.71
N GLU A 160 -8.05 -15.07 7.67
CA GLU A 160 -9.18 -15.47 8.53
C GLU A 160 -8.96 -16.78 9.31
N LEU A 161 -7.71 -17.15 9.59
CA LEU A 161 -7.32 -18.38 10.30
C LEU A 161 -6.91 -18.16 11.76
N LEU A 162 -6.82 -16.91 12.22
CA LEU A 162 -6.40 -16.55 13.59
C LEU A 162 -7.41 -16.98 14.67
N HIS A 163 -8.58 -17.49 14.28
CA HIS A 163 -9.50 -18.18 15.19
C HIS A 163 -9.00 -19.59 15.59
N THR A 164 -8.03 -20.16 14.85
CA THR A 164 -7.46 -21.48 15.14
C THR A 164 -6.28 -21.38 16.11
N LYS A 165 -6.19 -22.32 17.06
CA LYS A 165 -5.07 -22.36 18.03
C LYS A 165 -3.71 -22.49 17.36
N SER A 166 -3.59 -23.35 16.35
CA SER A 166 -2.33 -23.54 15.62
C SER A 166 -1.76 -22.24 15.05
N ARG A 167 -2.62 -21.34 14.53
CA ARG A 167 -2.19 -20.05 13.97
C ARG A 167 -1.82 -19.06 15.06
N GLN A 168 -2.55 -19.07 16.18
CA GLN A 168 -2.24 -18.25 17.34
C GLN A 168 -0.90 -18.65 17.96
N ASP A 169 -0.65 -19.96 18.10
CA ASP A 169 0.59 -20.51 18.64
C ASP A 169 1.78 -20.16 17.75
N GLU A 170 1.68 -20.36 16.42
CA GLU A 170 2.72 -19.94 15.45
C GLU A 170 3.01 -18.44 15.55
N THR A 171 1.96 -17.62 15.68
CA THR A 171 2.10 -16.16 15.77
C THR A 171 2.83 -15.76 17.05
N CYS A 172 2.43 -16.33 18.19
CA CYS A 172 3.06 -16.06 19.49
C CYS A 172 4.51 -16.56 19.54
N GLU A 173 4.81 -17.72 18.94
CA GLU A 173 6.16 -18.29 18.87
C GLU A 173 7.11 -17.36 18.09
N GLN A 174 6.72 -16.92 16.88
CA GLN A 174 7.56 -16.01 16.08
C GLN A 174 7.77 -14.65 16.75
N LEU A 175 6.76 -14.15 17.46
CA LEU A 175 6.89 -12.93 18.23
C LEU A 175 7.79 -13.11 19.46
N HIS A 176 7.73 -14.26 20.11
CA HIS A 176 8.59 -14.58 21.25
C HIS A 176 10.06 -14.70 20.81
N ASP A 177 10.32 -15.33 19.66
CA ASP A 177 11.67 -15.44 19.08
C ASP A 177 12.29 -14.07 18.78
N LEU A 178 11.49 -13.11 18.31
CA LEU A 178 11.92 -11.73 18.06
C LEU A 178 12.22 -10.97 19.36
N LEU A 179 11.35 -11.07 20.34
CA LEU A 179 11.45 -10.31 21.59
C LEU A 179 12.53 -10.88 22.53
N GLY A 180 12.82 -12.18 22.39
CA GLY A 180 13.77 -12.95 23.19
C GLY A 180 13.33 -13.08 24.65
N GLU A 181 14.26 -13.50 25.51
CA GLU A 181 14.04 -13.67 26.97
C GLU A 181 13.63 -12.40 27.73
N SER A 182 13.61 -11.26 27.03
CA SER A 182 13.24 -9.96 27.59
C SER A 182 11.74 -9.70 27.55
N CYS A 183 10.97 -10.51 26.82
CA CYS A 183 9.51 -10.44 26.83
C CYS A 183 8.97 -11.01 28.15
N ILE A 184 8.19 -10.22 28.88
CA ILE A 184 7.58 -10.66 30.14
C ILE A 184 6.27 -11.40 29.85
N SER A 185 5.49 -10.92 28.87
CA SER A 185 4.30 -11.62 28.40
C SER A 185 3.92 -11.24 26.97
N CYS A 186 3.37 -12.21 26.25
CA CYS A 186 2.72 -12.07 24.95
C CYS A 186 1.35 -12.76 25.04
N GLU A 187 0.27 -11.98 24.94
CA GLU A 187 -1.09 -12.50 25.03
C GLU A 187 -1.88 -12.13 23.78
N LEU A 188 -2.49 -13.12 23.14
CA LEU A 188 -3.39 -12.94 22.01
C LEU A 188 -4.82 -13.33 22.42
N GLN A 189 -5.75 -12.38 22.31
CA GLN A 189 -7.15 -12.55 22.71
C GLN A 189 -8.06 -11.95 21.63
N LEU A 190 -9.32 -12.38 21.56
CA LEU A 190 -10.31 -11.67 20.77
C LEU A 190 -10.55 -10.29 21.42
N ALA A 191 -10.62 -9.23 20.63
CA ALA A 191 -10.82 -7.89 21.18
C ALA A 191 -12.18 -7.81 21.90
N GLY A 192 -12.18 -7.33 23.15
CA GLY A 192 -13.38 -7.15 23.94
C GLY A 192 -14.25 -5.98 23.47
N PRO A 193 -15.40 -5.73 24.12
CA PRO A 193 -16.30 -4.61 23.78
C PRO A 193 -15.64 -3.24 23.97
N GLU A 194 -14.49 -3.13 24.65
CA GLU A 194 -13.66 -1.92 24.64
C GLU A 194 -13.15 -1.53 23.23
N TYR A 195 -13.20 -2.46 22.27
CA TYR A 195 -12.97 -2.19 20.86
C TYR A 195 -14.28 -1.74 20.19
N ASP A 196 -14.68 -0.49 20.41
CA ASP A 196 -15.70 0.13 19.60
C ASP A 196 -15.14 0.45 18.21
N CYS A 197 -15.42 -0.41 17.24
CA CYS A 197 -15.21 -0.15 15.81
C CYS A 197 -15.87 1.17 15.35
N HIS A 198 -16.85 1.66 16.10
CA HIS A 198 -17.59 2.91 15.88
C HIS A 198 -16.97 4.16 16.51
N GLN A 199 -15.84 4.07 17.23
CA GLN A 199 -15.02 5.27 17.44
C GLN A 199 -14.30 5.57 16.13
N GLY A 200 -15.06 6.16 15.21
CA GLY A 200 -14.53 6.82 14.02
C GLY A 200 -13.33 7.65 14.45
N VAL A 201 -12.22 7.45 13.74
CA VAL A 201 -10.95 8.14 13.99
C VAL A 201 -11.22 9.60 14.32
N SER A 202 -10.62 10.07 15.41
CA SER A 202 -10.89 11.42 15.92
C SER A 202 -10.83 12.42 14.77
N SER A 203 -11.89 13.19 14.57
CA SER A 203 -12.10 13.96 13.35
C SER A 203 -10.87 14.83 13.03
N LEU A 204 -10.40 14.75 11.78
CA LEU A 204 -9.32 15.60 11.31
C LEU A 204 -9.77 17.06 11.38
N SER A 205 -8.87 17.95 11.81
CA SER A 205 -9.12 19.39 11.71
C SER A 205 -9.40 19.75 10.24
N PRO A 206 -10.38 20.63 9.94
CA PRO A 206 -10.72 21.02 8.57
C PRO A 206 -9.51 21.48 7.75
N VAL A 207 -8.58 22.20 8.37
CA VAL A 207 -7.34 22.68 7.73
C VAL A 207 -6.44 21.52 7.29
N VAL A 208 -6.29 20.52 8.15
CA VAL A 208 -5.46 19.33 7.88
C VAL A 208 -6.13 18.44 6.84
N ALA A 209 -7.45 18.28 6.90
CA ALA A 209 -8.20 17.54 5.90
C ALA A 209 -8.13 18.22 4.52
N GLU A 210 -8.23 19.54 4.47
CA GLU A 210 -8.08 20.31 3.24
C GLU A 210 -6.69 20.10 2.64
N GLU A 211 -5.61 20.21 3.42
CA GLU A 211 -4.23 19.99 2.96
C GLU A 211 -3.99 18.52 2.52
N LEU A 212 -4.49 17.55 3.30
CA LEU A 212 -4.35 16.12 2.98
C LEU A 212 -5.12 15.71 1.72
N PHE A 213 -6.30 16.28 1.45
CA PHE A 213 -7.20 15.78 0.42
C PHE A 213 -7.36 16.69 -0.80
N ARG A 214 -6.71 17.85 -0.83
CA ARG A 214 -6.76 18.78 -1.99
C ARG A 214 -6.34 18.09 -3.29
N PHE A 215 -7.12 18.28 -4.35
CA PHE A 215 -6.91 17.67 -5.65
C PHE A 215 -6.12 18.58 -6.62
N GLU A 216 -6.05 19.87 -6.32
CA GLU A 216 -5.52 20.89 -7.22
C GLU A 216 -4.02 21.08 -7.05
N LEU A 217 -3.30 21.05 -8.18
CA LEU A 217 -1.93 21.51 -8.28
C LEU A 217 -1.92 23.04 -8.26
N SER A 218 -1.95 23.65 -7.07
CA SER A 218 -1.72 25.10 -6.99
C SER A 218 -0.21 25.40 -7.03
N ASP A 219 0.20 26.35 -7.88
CA ASP A 219 1.59 26.82 -7.96
C ASP A 219 2.14 27.42 -6.64
N LYS A 220 1.27 27.62 -5.65
CA LYS A 220 1.62 28.19 -4.35
C LYS A 220 2.02 27.12 -3.32
N GLU A 221 1.47 25.90 -3.40
CA GLU A 221 1.90 24.76 -2.56
C GLU A 221 3.21 24.13 -3.02
N ILE A 222 3.55 24.35 -4.30
CA ILE A 222 4.90 24.18 -4.89
C ILE A 222 5.99 24.96 -4.13
N ARG A 223 5.67 25.82 -3.15
CA ARG A 223 6.69 26.52 -2.34
C ARG A 223 6.81 26.03 -0.90
N ALA A 224 5.85 25.29 -0.36
CA ALA A 224 5.84 24.89 1.05
C ALA A 224 6.32 23.44 1.29
N GLN A 225 6.05 22.52 0.36
CA GLN A 225 6.45 21.10 0.43
C GLN A 225 7.55 20.73 -0.59
N ALA A 226 8.17 21.73 -1.22
CA ALA A 226 8.99 21.58 -2.43
C ALA A 226 10.51 21.68 -2.22
N LEU A 227 11.01 21.21 -1.08
CA LEU A 227 12.43 21.36 -0.75
C LEU A 227 13.31 20.13 -1.07
N SER A 228 12.72 19.03 -1.56
CA SER A 228 13.49 17.81 -1.85
C SER A 228 13.75 17.63 -3.35
N ALA A 229 14.99 17.29 -3.70
CA ALA A 229 15.43 17.05 -5.07
C ALA A 229 14.57 16.00 -5.79
N ASP A 230 13.98 15.05 -5.04
CA ASP A 230 13.18 13.98 -5.61
C ASP A 230 11.80 14.45 -6.07
N MET A 231 11.18 15.41 -5.37
CA MET A 231 9.93 16.05 -5.82
C MET A 231 10.13 16.80 -7.15
N ALA A 232 11.30 17.44 -7.32
CA ALA A 232 11.64 18.09 -8.58
C ALA A 232 11.82 17.07 -9.73
N LYS A 233 12.28 15.85 -9.44
CA LYS A 233 12.34 14.77 -10.44
C LYS A 233 10.94 14.24 -10.77
N LEU A 234 10.08 14.02 -9.77
CA LEU A 234 8.70 13.56 -9.98
C LEU A 234 7.90 14.51 -10.88
N LYS A 235 8.10 15.83 -10.73
CA LYS A 235 7.45 16.85 -11.58
C LYS A 235 7.79 16.73 -13.07
N LYS A 236 8.87 16.01 -13.42
CA LYS A 236 9.25 15.77 -14.82
C LYS A 236 8.46 14.61 -15.45
N ALA A 237 7.51 14.01 -14.73
CA ALA A 237 6.67 12.96 -15.30
C ALA A 237 5.88 13.48 -16.52
N THR A 238 5.99 12.75 -17.62
CA THR A 238 5.24 13.04 -18.85
C THR A 238 4.20 11.97 -19.09
N VAL A 239 3.00 12.40 -19.43
CA VAL A 239 1.90 11.53 -19.85
C VAL A 239 1.50 12.00 -21.24
N MET A 240 1.67 11.13 -22.23
CA MET A 240 1.33 11.39 -23.62
C MET A 240 0.23 10.43 -24.08
N ILE A 241 -0.58 10.92 -25.00
CA ILE A 241 -1.72 10.21 -25.56
C ILE A 241 -1.56 10.19 -27.06
N ASP A 242 -1.77 9.02 -27.66
CA ASP A 242 -1.82 8.87 -29.11
C ASP A 242 -3.01 8.00 -29.52
N ASN A 243 -3.90 8.58 -30.34
CA ASN A 243 -5.09 7.92 -30.87
C ASN A 243 -4.90 7.38 -32.31
N SER A 244 -3.73 7.55 -32.92
CA SER A 244 -3.45 7.24 -34.33
C SER A 244 -2.99 5.80 -34.57
N LEU A 245 -2.30 5.18 -33.60
CA LEU A 245 -1.58 3.91 -33.79
C LEU A 245 -2.46 2.66 -33.83
N SER A 246 -3.69 2.71 -33.30
CA SER A 246 -4.64 1.61 -33.34
C SER A 246 -6.00 2.15 -33.74
N PRO A 247 -6.81 1.46 -34.56
CA PRO A 247 -8.18 1.90 -34.86
C PRO A 247 -9.14 1.73 -33.67
N ALA A 248 -8.83 0.83 -32.74
CA ALA A 248 -9.71 0.46 -31.63
C ALA A 248 -9.22 0.97 -30.26
N HIS A 249 -7.91 1.19 -30.08
CA HIS A 249 -7.32 1.53 -28.78
C HIS A 249 -6.65 2.90 -28.81
N MET A 250 -6.55 3.51 -27.64
CA MET A 250 -5.77 4.72 -27.40
C MET A 250 -4.45 4.31 -26.75
N LEU A 251 -3.32 4.78 -27.26
CA LEU A 251 -2.02 4.57 -26.61
C LEU A 251 -1.83 5.66 -25.54
N LEU A 252 -1.55 5.22 -24.32
CA LEU A 252 -1.17 6.03 -23.19
C LEU A 252 0.30 5.73 -22.86
N GLN A 253 1.17 6.72 -23.02
CA GLN A 253 2.59 6.60 -22.73
C GLN A 253 2.93 7.42 -21.49
N ILE A 254 3.53 6.78 -20.51
CA ILE A 254 3.91 7.40 -19.24
C ILE A 254 5.41 7.22 -19.06
N HIS A 255 6.10 8.34 -18.86
CA HIS A 255 7.50 8.38 -18.47
C HIS A 255 7.63 9.10 -17.13
N CYS A 256 8.11 8.41 -16.10
CA CYS A 256 8.19 8.96 -14.76
C CYS A 256 9.36 8.38 -13.95
N VAL A 257 9.67 9.01 -12.83
CA VAL A 257 10.68 8.51 -11.89
C VAL A 257 10.16 7.21 -11.29
N ASP A 258 11.06 6.26 -11.12
CA ASP A 258 10.71 5.00 -10.52
C ASP A 258 10.43 5.13 -9.01
N HIS A 259 9.40 4.45 -8.52
CA HIS A 259 9.13 4.31 -7.10
C HIS A 259 8.42 3.01 -6.79
N LYS A 260 8.53 2.57 -5.54
CA LYS A 260 7.83 1.41 -4.99
C LYS A 260 6.34 1.52 -5.32
N GLY A 261 5.75 0.50 -5.93
CA GLY A 261 4.32 0.48 -6.22
C GLY A 261 3.84 1.38 -7.36
N LEU A 262 4.74 1.96 -8.18
CA LEU A 262 4.37 2.79 -9.34
C LEU A 262 3.32 2.15 -10.25
N LEU A 263 3.52 0.87 -10.63
CA LEU A 263 2.58 0.18 -11.50
C LEU A 263 1.20 0.02 -10.84
N TYR A 264 1.16 -0.27 -9.53
CA TYR A 264 -0.11 -0.31 -8.78
C TYR A 264 -0.79 1.07 -8.77
N ASP A 265 -0.07 2.14 -8.47
CA ASP A 265 -0.64 3.50 -8.39
C ASP A 265 -1.26 3.94 -9.72
N ILE A 266 -0.61 3.61 -10.85
CA ILE A 266 -1.13 3.88 -12.20
C ILE A 266 -2.35 3.00 -12.50
N LEU A 267 -2.25 1.67 -12.32
CA LEU A 267 -3.34 0.74 -12.63
C LEU A 267 -4.57 1.00 -11.75
N ARG A 268 -4.38 1.39 -10.49
CA ARG A 268 -5.43 1.85 -9.58
C ARG A 268 -6.14 3.06 -10.14
N THR A 269 -5.38 4.07 -10.58
CA THR A 269 -5.95 5.30 -11.15
C THR A 269 -6.78 5.01 -12.40
N LEU A 270 -6.30 4.11 -13.27
CA LEU A 270 -7.04 3.66 -14.46
C LEU A 270 -8.30 2.88 -14.10
N LYS A 271 -8.22 2.00 -13.09
CA LYS A 271 -9.36 1.25 -12.54
C LYS A 271 -10.43 2.20 -11.99
N ASP A 272 -10.04 3.20 -11.20
CA ASP A 272 -10.95 4.22 -10.65
C ASP A 272 -11.62 5.07 -11.74
N CYS A 273 -10.95 5.22 -12.88
CA CYS A 273 -11.47 5.91 -14.06
C CYS A 273 -12.28 5.00 -15.00
N ASN A 274 -12.51 3.74 -14.64
CA ASN A 274 -13.23 2.78 -15.49
C ASN A 274 -12.59 2.62 -16.89
N ILE A 275 -11.26 2.54 -16.90
CA ILE A 275 -10.46 2.36 -18.12
C ILE A 275 -9.99 0.90 -18.18
N GLN A 276 -10.23 0.27 -19.32
CA GLN A 276 -9.77 -1.07 -19.65
C GLN A 276 -8.41 -1.01 -20.34
N ILE A 277 -7.56 -1.99 -20.08
CA ILE A 277 -6.22 -2.10 -20.65
C ILE A 277 -6.21 -3.35 -21.50
N ALA A 278 -5.94 -3.22 -22.80
CA ALA A 278 -5.84 -4.35 -23.72
C ALA A 278 -4.40 -4.90 -23.79
N HIS A 279 -3.42 -4.00 -23.79
CA HIS A 279 -2.01 -4.34 -23.79
C HIS A 279 -1.23 -3.34 -22.95
N GLY A 280 -0.20 -3.80 -22.26
CA GLY A 280 0.65 -2.95 -21.44
C GLY A 280 2.08 -3.45 -21.40
N ARG A 281 3.04 -2.53 -21.51
CA ARG A 281 4.46 -2.81 -21.33
C ARG A 281 5.05 -1.84 -20.32
N PHE A 282 5.51 -2.38 -19.20
CA PHE A 282 6.23 -1.68 -18.15
C PHE A 282 7.72 -2.04 -18.24
N SER A 283 8.56 -1.04 -18.50
CA SER A 283 9.97 -1.24 -18.77
C SER A 283 10.87 -0.29 -17.98
N ARG A 284 12.11 -0.71 -17.76
CA ARG A 284 13.13 0.12 -17.14
C ARG A 284 13.80 0.99 -18.18
N ASN A 285 13.89 2.28 -17.91
CA ASN A 285 14.79 3.17 -18.64
C ASN A 285 16.12 3.30 -17.89
N SER A 286 17.19 3.62 -18.62
CA SER A 286 18.47 4.01 -18.03
C SER A 286 18.25 5.28 -17.16
N LYS A 287 18.91 5.34 -15.98
CA LYS A 287 18.87 6.48 -15.03
C LYS A 287 17.68 6.59 -14.06
N GLY A 288 17.03 5.48 -13.70
CA GLY A 288 16.02 5.47 -12.61
C GLY A 288 14.64 6.00 -13.01
N TYR A 289 14.37 6.05 -14.31
CA TYR A 289 13.06 6.32 -14.88
C TYR A 289 12.41 5.02 -15.38
N ARG A 290 11.09 5.05 -15.49
CA ARG A 290 10.26 3.98 -16.02
C ARG A 290 9.44 4.48 -17.19
N ASP A 291 9.32 3.61 -18.18
CA ASP A 291 8.44 3.81 -19.33
C ASP A 291 7.31 2.79 -19.24
N LEU A 292 6.08 3.28 -19.36
CA LEU A 292 4.87 2.47 -19.38
C LEU A 292 4.04 2.85 -20.60
N ASP A 293 3.91 1.91 -21.52
CA ASP A 293 3.07 2.02 -22.71
C ASP A 293 1.82 1.16 -22.52
N LEU A 294 0.63 1.76 -22.55
CA LEU A 294 -0.65 1.07 -22.37
C LEU A 294 -1.59 1.35 -23.54
N PHE A 295 -2.12 0.30 -24.15
CA PHE A 295 -3.26 0.40 -25.04
C PHE A 295 -4.55 0.30 -24.21
N ILE A 296 -5.27 1.40 -24.15
CA ILE A 296 -6.44 1.56 -23.29
C ILE A 296 -7.72 1.83 -24.07
N GLN A 297 -8.85 1.50 -23.44
CA GLN A 297 -10.22 1.74 -23.91
C GLN A 297 -11.12 2.14 -22.75
N GLN A 298 -12.25 2.77 -23.07
CA GLN A 298 -13.34 2.97 -22.12
C GLN A 298 -14.09 1.65 -21.90
N ASN A 299 -14.86 1.56 -20.81
CA ASN A 299 -15.72 0.39 -20.54
C ASN A 299 -16.72 0.06 -21.66
N ASP A 300 -17.05 1.00 -22.56
CA ASP A 300 -17.91 0.74 -23.72
C ASP A 300 -17.15 0.18 -24.94
N GLY A 301 -15.86 -0.13 -24.78
CA GLY A 301 -14.97 -0.64 -25.82
C GLY A 301 -14.49 0.43 -26.81
N LYS A 302 -14.82 1.71 -26.57
CA LYS A 302 -14.41 2.81 -27.47
C LYS A 302 -13.19 3.53 -26.96
N LYS A 303 -12.56 4.28 -27.87
CA LYS A 303 -11.50 5.22 -27.52
C LYS A 303 -12.06 6.45 -26.82
N ILE A 304 -11.25 7.03 -25.95
CA ILE A 304 -11.48 8.38 -25.45
C ILE A 304 -11.07 9.35 -26.57
N VAL A 305 -12.04 9.94 -27.26
CA VAL A 305 -11.80 10.94 -28.34
C VAL A 305 -11.91 12.37 -27.82
N ASP A 306 -12.70 12.57 -26.78
CA ASP A 306 -12.96 13.86 -26.17
C ASP A 306 -11.68 14.43 -25.51
N PRO A 307 -11.16 15.59 -25.98
CA PRO A 307 -9.93 16.17 -25.48
C PRO A 307 -10.03 16.60 -24.00
N GLU A 308 -11.21 16.95 -23.50
CA GLU A 308 -11.40 17.30 -22.09
C GLU A 308 -11.22 16.08 -21.20
N LYS A 309 -11.81 14.94 -21.58
CA LYS A 309 -11.64 13.66 -20.86
C LYS A 309 -10.20 13.16 -20.91
N GLN A 310 -9.53 13.33 -22.04
CA GLN A 310 -8.10 13.00 -22.19
C GLN A 310 -7.25 13.87 -21.24
N SER A 311 -7.47 15.18 -21.24
CA SER A 311 -6.76 16.12 -20.38
C SER A 311 -7.02 15.84 -18.89
N ALA A 312 -8.26 15.53 -18.52
CA ALA A 312 -8.63 15.15 -17.16
C ALA A 312 -7.92 13.86 -16.71
N LEU A 313 -7.85 12.84 -17.58
CA LEU A 313 -7.12 11.60 -17.31
C LEU A 313 -5.62 11.86 -17.11
N CYS A 314 -5.00 12.59 -18.03
CA CYS A 314 -3.59 12.97 -17.93
C CYS A 314 -3.28 13.73 -16.64
N SER A 315 -4.11 14.71 -16.31
CA SER A 315 -3.95 15.53 -15.11
C SER A 315 -4.08 14.68 -13.85
N ARG A 316 -5.07 13.79 -13.80
CA ARG A 316 -5.24 12.86 -12.69
C ARG A 316 -4.04 11.94 -12.53
N LEU A 317 -3.58 11.29 -13.60
CA LEU A 317 -2.38 10.42 -13.55
C LEU A 317 -1.14 11.19 -13.05
N LYS A 318 -0.92 12.42 -13.51
CA LYS A 318 0.19 13.25 -13.04
C LYS A 318 0.11 13.55 -11.54
N VAL A 319 -1.07 13.88 -11.03
CA VAL A 319 -1.28 14.15 -9.59
C VAL A 319 -1.01 12.89 -8.77
N GLU A 320 -1.54 11.74 -9.19
CA GLU A 320 -1.38 10.47 -8.46
C GLU A 320 0.07 9.98 -8.49
N MET A 321 0.82 10.20 -9.57
CA MET A 321 2.25 9.89 -9.61
C MET A 321 3.11 10.87 -8.80
N LEU A 322 2.71 12.14 -8.73
CA LEU A 322 3.42 13.14 -7.93
C LEU A 322 3.21 12.93 -6.42
N HIS A 323 1.99 12.52 -6.03
CA HIS A 323 1.59 12.34 -4.65
C HIS A 323 0.78 11.04 -4.44
N PRO A 324 1.39 9.86 -4.67
CA PRO A 324 0.69 8.58 -4.51
C PRO A 324 0.28 8.33 -3.05
N LEU A 325 1.09 8.86 -2.13
CA LEU A 325 0.84 8.93 -0.70
C LEU A 325 1.12 10.36 -0.24
N ARG A 326 0.28 10.89 0.64
CA ARG A 326 0.39 12.27 1.11
C ARG A 326 0.81 12.27 2.57
N VAL A 327 1.88 12.99 2.87
CA VAL A 327 2.53 12.98 4.19
C VAL A 327 2.53 14.39 4.75
N ILE A 328 1.96 14.57 5.94
CA ILE A 328 1.89 15.86 6.64
C ILE A 328 2.25 15.63 8.11
N ILE A 329 2.91 16.62 8.71
CA ILE A 329 3.11 16.69 10.15
C ILE A 329 2.30 17.86 10.68
N ALA A 330 1.38 17.56 11.59
CA ALA A 330 0.50 18.53 12.21
C ALA A 330 0.68 18.52 13.74
N ASN A 331 0.19 19.56 14.41
CA ASN A 331 0.10 19.57 15.86
C ASN A 331 -1.34 19.25 16.27
N ARG A 332 -1.50 18.42 17.30
CA ARG A 332 -2.78 18.20 17.99
C ARG A 332 -2.63 18.71 19.43
N GLY A 333 -2.96 19.99 19.63
CA GLY A 333 -2.67 20.64 20.91
C GLY A 333 -1.15 20.69 21.15
N PRO A 334 -0.64 20.16 22.28
CA PRO A 334 0.79 20.11 22.57
C PRO A 334 1.54 19.04 21.74
N ASP A 335 0.83 18.01 21.27
CA ASP A 335 1.45 16.84 20.69
C ASP A 335 1.70 16.99 19.18
N THR A 336 2.72 16.29 18.67
CA THR A 336 3.03 16.23 17.24
C THR A 336 2.47 14.95 16.64
N GLU A 337 1.66 15.09 15.59
CA GLU A 337 1.08 13.97 14.83
C GLU A 337 1.67 13.91 13.42
N LEU A 338 2.13 12.72 13.02
CA LEU A 338 2.43 12.39 11.63
C LEU A 338 1.17 11.77 11.01
N LEU A 339 0.76 12.32 9.87
CA LEU A 339 -0.41 11.89 9.12
C LEU A 339 0.03 11.45 7.72
N VAL A 340 -0.38 10.24 7.34
CA VAL A 340 -0.17 9.72 5.99
C VAL A 340 -1.51 9.32 5.41
N ALA A 341 -1.91 9.95 4.30
CA ALA A 341 -3.12 9.60 3.57
C ALA A 341 -2.78 8.68 2.39
N ASN A 342 -3.44 7.52 2.38
CA ASN A 342 -3.35 6.47 1.38
C ASN A 342 -4.66 6.42 0.59
N PRO A 343 -4.65 6.65 -0.73
CA PRO A 343 -5.86 6.58 -1.52
C PRO A 343 -6.39 5.14 -1.56
N VAL A 344 -7.69 4.99 -1.35
CA VAL A 344 -8.35 3.68 -1.27
C VAL A 344 -9.08 3.40 -2.58
N GLU A 345 -8.95 2.18 -3.08
CA GLU A 345 -9.72 1.67 -4.21
C GLU A 345 -11.22 1.59 -3.88
N LEU A 346 -12.09 1.54 -4.89
CA LEU A 346 -13.52 1.27 -4.71
C LEU A 346 -13.80 -0.05 -3.95
N CYS A 347 -12.87 -1.01 -3.95
CA CYS A 347 -12.97 -2.24 -3.16
C CYS A 347 -12.64 -2.05 -1.66
N GLY A 348 -12.45 -0.80 -1.22
CA GLY A 348 -12.21 -0.44 0.17
C GLY A 348 -10.81 -0.82 0.65
N LYS A 349 -9.83 -0.88 -0.24
CA LYS A 349 -8.46 -1.24 0.12
C LYS A 349 -7.44 -0.28 -0.51
N GLY A 350 -6.46 0.19 0.25
CA GLY A 350 -5.40 1.07 -0.24
C GLY A 350 -4.10 0.33 -0.56
N ARG A 351 -3.04 1.11 -0.80
CA ARG A 351 -1.67 0.60 -0.95
C ARG A 351 -1.24 -0.17 0.31
N PRO A 352 -0.67 -1.38 0.19
CA PRO A 352 -0.29 -2.20 1.33
C PRO A 352 1.03 -1.70 1.96
N ARG A 353 1.35 -2.24 3.15
CA ARG A 353 2.60 -2.00 3.89
C ARG A 353 2.93 -0.54 4.26
N VAL A 354 1.97 0.38 4.14
CA VAL A 354 2.18 1.79 4.52
C VAL A 354 2.59 1.92 6.00
N PHE A 355 1.92 1.20 6.90
CA PHE A 355 2.28 1.17 8.33
C PHE A 355 3.73 0.67 8.55
N TYR A 356 4.12 -0.38 7.84
CA TYR A 356 5.48 -0.94 7.90
C TYR A 356 6.54 0.07 7.45
N ASP A 357 6.33 0.73 6.30
CA ASP A 357 7.29 1.71 5.79
C ASP A 357 7.41 2.94 6.70
N ILE A 358 6.30 3.41 7.30
CA ILE A 358 6.31 4.53 8.27
C ILE A 358 7.09 4.16 9.52
N THR A 359 6.79 3.00 10.13
CA THR A 359 7.50 2.55 11.35
C THR A 359 8.98 2.32 11.09
N ARG A 360 9.36 1.84 9.88
CA ARG A 360 10.75 1.71 9.46
C ARG A 360 11.46 3.06 9.43
N ALA A 361 10.84 4.06 8.79
CA ALA A 361 11.38 5.41 8.69
C ALA A 361 11.57 6.04 10.08
N LEU A 362 10.54 5.95 10.94
CA LEU A 362 10.60 6.50 12.29
C LEU A 362 11.64 5.79 13.16
N LYS A 363 11.80 4.46 13.01
CA LYS A 363 12.88 3.71 13.66
C LYS A 363 14.26 4.19 13.20
N ALA A 364 14.46 4.40 11.91
CA ALA A 364 15.74 4.91 11.36
C ALA A 364 16.06 6.32 11.87
N LEU A 365 15.04 7.16 12.05
CA LEU A 365 15.16 8.50 12.64
C LEU A 365 15.30 8.47 14.18
N GLY A 366 15.15 7.32 14.82
CA GLY A 366 15.17 7.18 16.28
C GLY A 366 13.98 7.82 16.99
N ILE A 367 12.86 8.03 16.28
CA ILE A 367 11.64 8.65 16.81
C ILE A 367 10.73 7.55 17.36
N CYS A 368 10.32 7.71 18.62
CA CYS A 368 9.37 6.80 19.26
C CYS A 368 7.92 7.17 18.91
N ILE A 369 7.07 6.15 18.85
CA ILE A 369 5.65 6.27 18.55
C ILE A 369 4.88 5.95 19.83
N PHE A 370 3.99 6.85 20.25
CA PHE A 370 3.17 6.67 21.44
C PHE A 370 1.83 5.98 21.11
N SER A 371 1.24 6.33 19.98
CA SER A 371 0.05 5.65 19.49
C SER A 371 0.00 5.72 17.98
N ALA A 372 -0.65 4.73 17.37
CA ALA A 372 -0.92 4.70 15.96
C ALA A 372 -2.35 4.25 15.70
N GLU A 373 -3.04 4.91 14.78
CA GLU A 373 -4.40 4.55 14.40
C GLU A 373 -4.56 4.64 12.88
N ILE A 374 -5.25 3.65 12.30
CA ILE A 374 -5.65 3.66 10.90
C ILE A 374 -7.14 3.98 10.84
N GLY A 375 -7.48 5.05 10.12
CA GLY A 375 -8.84 5.49 9.91
C GLY A 375 -9.26 5.50 8.46
N ARG A 376 -10.56 5.37 8.22
CA ARG A 376 -11.16 5.70 6.93
C ARG A 376 -11.68 7.12 6.94
N HIS A 377 -11.41 7.85 5.87
CA HIS A 377 -11.93 9.18 5.65
C HIS A 377 -12.49 9.29 4.23
N SER A 378 -13.80 9.54 4.14
CA SER A 378 -14.49 9.66 2.86
C SER A 378 -14.59 11.14 2.48
N THR A 379 -14.06 11.47 1.30
CA THR A 379 -14.18 12.80 0.68
C THR A 379 -15.23 12.73 -0.43
N SER A 380 -15.65 13.88 -0.99
CA SER A 380 -16.62 13.90 -2.10
C SER A 380 -16.21 13.07 -3.31
N ASN A 381 -14.89 12.87 -3.51
CA ASN A 381 -14.34 12.26 -4.71
C ASN A 381 -13.86 10.80 -4.49
N ARG A 382 -13.41 10.44 -3.29
CA ARG A 382 -12.92 9.09 -2.95
C ARG A 382 -12.75 8.86 -1.44
N GLU A 383 -12.51 7.62 -1.07
CA GLU A 383 -12.11 7.23 0.28
C GLU A 383 -10.58 7.21 0.44
N TRP A 384 -10.15 7.43 1.68
CA TRP A 384 -8.75 7.45 2.09
C TRP A 384 -8.56 6.63 3.35
N GLU A 385 -7.45 5.88 3.42
CA GLU A 385 -6.91 5.31 4.64
C GLU A 385 -5.91 6.31 5.21
N VAL A 386 -6.22 6.86 6.37
CA VAL A 386 -5.38 7.84 7.05
C VAL A 386 -4.69 7.15 8.21
N TYR A 387 -3.37 7.08 8.12
CA TYR A 387 -2.51 6.58 9.18
C TYR A 387 -2.10 7.77 10.05
N ARG A 388 -2.38 7.68 11.34
CA ARG A 388 -2.05 8.73 12.29
C ARG A 388 -1.11 8.17 13.33
N PHE A 389 0.02 8.83 13.51
CA PHE A 389 1.04 8.45 14.49
C PHE A 389 1.28 9.62 15.43
N LEU A 390 1.03 9.39 16.72
CA LEU A 390 1.41 10.31 17.78
C LEU A 390 2.88 10.07 18.11
N LEU A 391 3.72 11.08 17.93
CA LEU A 391 5.17 10.98 18.11
C LEU A 391 5.58 11.41 19.53
N ASP A 392 6.56 10.72 20.12
CA ASP A 392 7.05 11.01 21.47
C ASP A 392 7.72 12.40 21.59
N GLU A 393 7.32 13.12 22.63
CA GLU A 393 7.79 14.44 23.02
C GLU A 393 9.26 14.49 23.46
N ASN A 394 9.91 13.36 23.75
CA ASN A 394 11.36 13.36 24.05
C ASN A 394 12.22 13.88 22.88
N CYS A 395 11.62 14.05 21.69
CA CYS A 395 12.20 14.74 20.54
C CYS A 395 11.78 16.23 20.42
N ARG A 396 11.25 16.87 21.47
CA ARG A 396 10.69 18.26 21.47
C ARG A 396 11.61 19.31 20.83
N TYR A 397 12.93 19.21 21.00
CA TYR A 397 13.89 20.13 20.38
C TYR A 397 14.05 19.93 18.86
N LEU A 398 13.84 18.71 18.37
CA LEU A 398 13.81 18.42 16.94
C LEU A 398 12.45 18.80 16.35
N LEU A 399 11.34 18.42 16.99
CA LEU A 399 9.99 18.59 16.43
C LEU A 399 9.43 20.02 16.49
N SER A 400 10.05 20.95 17.22
CA SER A 400 9.62 22.35 17.28
C SER A 400 10.04 23.19 16.07
N LYS A 401 11.08 22.76 15.34
CA LYS A 401 11.58 23.48 14.15
C LYS A 401 10.88 22.98 12.88
N LYS A 402 10.34 23.91 12.08
CA LYS A 402 9.73 23.58 10.77
C LYS A 402 10.64 22.72 9.89
N VAL A 403 11.94 23.05 9.82
CA VAL A 403 12.94 22.33 9.03
C VAL A 403 13.03 20.85 9.41
N ALA A 404 12.98 20.53 10.70
CA ALA A 404 13.07 19.15 11.16
C ALA A 404 11.76 18.37 10.90
N ARG A 405 10.61 19.04 10.94
CA ARG A 405 9.34 18.42 10.49
C ARG A 405 9.39 18.09 9.01
N ASP A 406 9.88 19.01 8.19
CA ASP A 406 10.02 18.80 6.75
C ASP A 406 10.99 17.64 6.46
N GLN A 407 12.08 17.50 7.22
CA GLN A 407 13.00 16.36 7.14
C GLN A 407 12.32 15.03 7.49
N ILE A 408 11.57 14.96 8.60
CA ILE A 408 10.85 13.73 8.98
C ILE A 408 9.84 13.35 7.89
N ALA A 409 9.07 14.32 7.39
CA ALA A 409 8.10 14.08 6.32
C ALA A 409 8.78 13.60 5.03
N ASP A 410 9.96 14.14 4.70
CA ASP A 410 10.73 13.73 3.52
C ASP A 410 11.30 12.30 3.67
N GLU A 411 11.84 11.95 4.83
CA GLU A 411 12.36 10.60 5.10
C GLU A 411 11.26 9.55 5.15
N VAL A 412 10.11 9.88 5.75
CA VAL A 412 8.91 9.02 5.69
C VAL A 412 8.46 8.85 4.23
N ARG A 413 8.45 9.93 3.43
CA ARG A 413 8.11 9.86 2.01
C ARG A 413 9.10 8.98 1.25
N ARG A 414 10.40 9.13 1.45
CA ARG A 414 11.44 8.26 0.84
C ARG A 414 11.19 6.79 1.16
N ALA A 415 10.94 6.46 2.43
CA ALA A 415 10.67 5.10 2.85
C ALA A 415 9.40 4.52 2.20
N LEU A 416 8.33 5.33 2.07
CA LEU A 416 7.10 4.94 1.40
C LEU A 416 7.30 4.74 -0.12
N MET A 417 8.12 5.57 -0.75
CA MET A 417 8.46 5.52 -2.16
C MET A 417 9.56 4.50 -2.49
N GLY A 418 10.23 3.94 -1.48
CA GLY A 418 11.31 2.97 -1.64
C GLY A 418 12.60 3.56 -2.24
N TRP A 419 12.91 4.82 -1.91
CA TRP A 419 14.10 5.54 -2.36
C TRP A 419 15.27 5.50 -1.38
#